data_AF-A0A8S1KGH6-F1
#
_entry.id   AF-A0A8S1KGH6-F1
#
_cell.length_a   1.000
_cell.length_b   1.000
_cell.length_c   1.000
_cell.angle_alpha   90.00
_cell.angle_beta   90.00
_cell.angle_gamma   90.00
#
_symmetry.space_group_name_H-M   'P 1'
#
loop_
_entity.id
_entity.type
_entity.pdbx_description
1 polymer ?
#
loop_
_entity_poly.entity_id
_entity_poly.type
_entity_poly.pdbx_seq_one_letter_code
_entity_poly.pdbx_strand_id
1 'polypeptide(L)'
;MANIHRLGDNNDQQNNYQNFRGAGGSQIMSMFGGIDSDPRGENFFDMLKKSFCPKLKLISFATIISAVIIVLYITMLGVGGVNKSDRFLSVYKTTLNNFGGNNPNDVKYNFEIFRWVTSLLLIGDFYNLVIAIFMIFICYSLLEATQGLQLTIILFFGGGASGALFGDLCNLCKQDTYSEAFACIYACVGFLIGMHQEI
;
A
#
# COMPACT_ATOMS: atom_id res chain seq x y z
N MET A 1 -72.41 1.62 -29.47
CA MET A 1 -72.93 1.25 -28.14
C MET A 1 -72.29 -0.06 -27.73
N ALA A 2 -71.78 -0.11 -26.49
CA ALA A 2 -71.21 -1.25 -25.74
C ALA A 2 -69.91 -1.89 -26.30
N ASN A 3 -68.76 -1.88 -25.61
CA ASN A 3 -68.31 -2.36 -24.29
C ASN A 3 -67.79 -3.81 -24.27
N ILE A 4 -66.48 -3.93 -23.99
CA ILE A 4 -65.81 -4.79 -22.99
C ILE A 4 -65.91 -6.32 -23.16
N HIS A 5 -64.77 -6.98 -23.39
CA HIS A 5 -64.09 -7.73 -22.31
C HIS A 5 -62.63 -8.06 -22.65
N ARG A 6 -61.74 -7.43 -21.89
CA ARG A 6 -60.29 -7.64 -21.82
C ARG A 6 -60.08 -8.87 -20.91
N LEU A 7 -59.60 -9.98 -21.47
CA LEU A 7 -58.95 -11.06 -20.71
C LEU A 7 -57.56 -10.50 -20.33
N GLY A 8 -57.27 -10.15 -19.08
CA GLY A 8 -56.98 -11.09 -17.98
C GLY A 8 -55.55 -11.60 -18.19
N ASP A 9 -54.51 -10.78 -18.02
CA ASP A 9 -53.88 -10.38 -16.75
C ASP A 9 -53.65 -11.56 -15.81
N ASN A 10 -52.55 -12.27 -16.04
CA ASN A 10 -51.92 -13.21 -15.13
C ASN A 10 -50.39 -13.08 -15.32
N ASN A 11 -49.84 -11.94 -14.90
CA ASN A 11 -48.42 -11.84 -14.56
C ASN A 11 -48.29 -11.93 -13.04
N ASP A 12 -48.52 -13.16 -12.57
CA ASP A 12 -48.03 -13.62 -11.28
C ASP A 12 -46.48 -13.57 -11.27
N GLN A 13 -45.94 -13.13 -10.13
CA GLN A 13 -44.59 -13.46 -9.65
C GLN A 13 -43.36 -12.80 -10.31
N GLN A 14 -43.24 -11.47 -10.24
CA GLN A 14 -41.90 -10.85 -10.39
C GLN A 14 -41.55 -9.74 -9.39
N ASN A 15 -42.32 -9.57 -8.30
CA ASN A 15 -42.08 -8.49 -7.33
C ASN A 15 -41.70 -8.94 -5.91
N ASN A 16 -41.24 -10.19 -5.71
CA ASN A 16 -40.95 -10.69 -4.34
C ASN A 16 -39.53 -11.25 -4.10
N TYR A 17 -38.56 -10.99 -4.98
CA TYR A 17 -37.15 -11.35 -4.76
C TYR A 17 -36.26 -10.18 -4.27
N GLN A 18 -36.83 -9.02 -3.90
CA GLN A 18 -36.04 -7.88 -3.43
C GLN A 18 -36.01 -7.68 -1.90
N ASN A 19 -36.62 -8.55 -1.08
CA ASN A 19 -36.76 -8.27 0.35
C ASN A 19 -36.33 -9.38 1.33
N PHE A 20 -35.51 -10.36 0.92
CA PHE A 20 -35.00 -11.38 1.85
C PHE A 20 -33.53 -11.76 1.61
N ARG A 21 -32.62 -10.92 2.12
CA ARG A 21 -31.26 -11.23 2.63
C ARG A 21 -30.77 -9.91 3.24
N GLY A 22 -30.95 -9.64 4.54
CA GLY A 22 -30.47 -10.49 5.61
C GLY A 22 -28.96 -10.30 5.76
N ALA A 23 -28.59 -9.31 6.57
CA ALA A 23 -27.38 -9.23 7.40
C ALA A 23 -26.05 -9.81 6.87
N GLY A 24 -25.05 -8.94 6.69
CA GLY A 24 -23.68 -9.23 7.13
C GLY A 24 -22.66 -9.76 6.12
N GLY A 25 -22.80 -9.57 4.81
CA GLY A 25 -21.82 -10.17 3.87
C GLY A 25 -21.59 -9.50 2.51
N SER A 26 -22.11 -8.28 2.27
CA SER A 26 -22.17 -7.70 0.91
C SER A 26 -21.28 -6.48 0.66
N GLN A 27 -20.30 -6.17 1.51
CA GLN A 27 -19.44 -5.01 1.28
C GLN A 27 -18.22 -5.28 0.38
N ILE A 28 -17.78 -6.54 0.24
CA ILE A 28 -16.64 -6.88 -0.64
C ILE A 28 -17.06 -6.97 -2.12
N MET A 29 -18.31 -7.35 -2.40
CA MET A 29 -18.80 -7.51 -3.79
C MET A 29 -19.11 -6.17 -4.49
N SER A 30 -19.00 -5.04 -3.79
CA SER A 30 -19.08 -3.70 -4.38
C SER A 30 -17.72 -3.02 -4.60
N MET A 31 -16.62 -3.59 -4.07
CA MET A 31 -15.27 -3.05 -4.32
C MET A 31 -14.76 -3.39 -5.72
N PHE A 32 -15.20 -4.51 -6.28
CA PHE A 32 -15.04 -4.83 -7.69
C PHE A 32 -16.31 -4.37 -8.40
N GLY A 33 -16.26 -3.20 -9.04
CA GLY A 33 -17.42 -2.47 -9.54
C GLY A 33 -18.55 -3.31 -10.14
N GLY A 34 -19.77 -2.86 -9.85
CA GLY A 34 -21.05 -3.44 -10.24
C GLY A 34 -21.04 -4.18 -11.58
N ILE A 35 -21.66 -5.36 -11.55
CA ILE A 35 -21.91 -6.20 -12.70
C ILE A 35 -22.93 -5.48 -13.58
N ASP A 36 -22.46 -4.69 -14.55
CA ASP A 36 -23.25 -4.22 -15.69
C ASP A 36 -22.48 -4.26 -17.01
N SER A 37 -21.33 -4.94 -17.04
CA SER A 37 -20.58 -5.19 -18.28
C SER A 37 -20.13 -6.65 -18.34
N ASP A 38 -20.39 -7.28 -19.49
CA ASP A 38 -20.12 -8.68 -19.80
C ASP A 38 -18.73 -9.14 -19.27
N PRO A 39 -18.65 -10.12 -18.35
CA PRO A 39 -17.39 -10.57 -17.73
C PRO A 39 -16.42 -11.24 -18.72
N ARG A 40 -16.85 -11.46 -19.97
CA ARG A 40 -16.05 -12.03 -21.06
C ARG A 40 -15.34 -10.98 -21.92
N GLY A 41 -15.52 -9.68 -21.64
CA GLY A 41 -14.94 -8.58 -22.42
C GLY A 41 -13.90 -7.72 -21.68
N GLU A 42 -13.59 -8.00 -20.41
CA GLU A 42 -12.64 -7.18 -19.66
C GLU A 42 -11.20 -7.40 -20.15
N ASN A 43 -10.54 -6.35 -20.66
CA ASN A 43 -9.11 -6.38 -20.96
C ASN A 43 -8.30 -6.56 -19.66
N PHE A 44 -7.16 -7.25 -19.74
CA PHE A 44 -6.26 -7.44 -18.58
C PHE A 44 -5.89 -6.11 -17.90
N PHE A 45 -5.73 -5.04 -18.68
CA PHE A 45 -5.48 -3.69 -18.17
C PHE A 45 -6.68 -3.07 -17.45
N ASP A 46 -7.92 -3.38 -17.88
CA ASP A 46 -9.12 -2.91 -17.19
C ASP A 46 -9.36 -3.67 -15.89
N MET A 47 -9.05 -4.97 -15.88
CA MET A 47 -9.08 -5.79 -14.67
C MET A 47 -7.99 -5.35 -13.67
N LEU A 48 -6.78 -5.02 -14.15
CA LEU A 48 -5.73 -4.41 -13.34
C LEU A 48 -6.17 -3.05 -12.76
N LYS A 49 -6.76 -2.19 -13.58
CA LYS A 49 -7.25 -0.88 -13.13
C LYS A 49 -8.37 -1.00 -12.09
N LYS A 50 -9.28 -1.95 -12.26
CA LYS A 50 -10.42 -2.20 -11.36
C LYS A 50 -10.00 -2.88 -10.05
N SER A 51 -8.99 -3.76 -10.09
CA SER A 51 -8.46 -4.48 -8.93
C SER A 51 -7.44 -3.68 -8.11
N PHE A 52 -6.52 -2.97 -8.78
CA PHE A 52 -5.45 -2.23 -8.12
C PHE A 52 -5.76 -0.75 -7.87
N CYS A 53 -6.76 -0.17 -8.54
CA CYS A 53 -7.03 1.27 -8.51
C CYS A 53 -8.53 1.62 -8.53
N PRO A 54 -9.34 1.14 -7.56
CA PRO A 54 -10.77 1.41 -7.56
C PRO A 54 -11.11 2.91 -7.53
N LYS A 55 -10.24 3.75 -6.95
CA LYS A 55 -10.28 5.23 -7.05
C LYS A 55 -8.88 5.85 -6.89
N LEU A 56 -8.02 5.77 -7.91
CA LEU A 56 -6.82 6.61 -7.94
C LEU A 56 -7.24 8.08 -8.06
N LYS A 57 -7.32 8.79 -6.93
CA LYS A 57 -7.09 10.24 -6.98
C LYS A 57 -5.64 10.43 -7.39
N LEU A 58 -5.38 11.34 -8.33
CA LEU A 58 -4.01 11.76 -8.72
C LEU A 58 -3.18 12.29 -7.52
N ILE A 59 -3.83 12.51 -6.38
CA ILE A 59 -3.24 12.85 -5.07
C ILE A 59 -3.57 11.69 -4.11
N SER A 60 -3.05 10.50 -4.40
CA SER A 60 -3.12 9.36 -3.47
C SER A 60 -1.83 9.33 -2.65
N PHE A 61 -1.94 9.00 -1.37
CA PHE A 61 -0.78 8.95 -0.46
C PHE A 61 0.34 8.04 -0.99
N ALA A 62 -0.03 6.89 -1.58
CA ALA A 62 0.93 5.95 -2.17
C ALA A 62 1.72 6.54 -3.35
N THR A 63 1.09 7.39 -4.16
CA THR A 63 1.74 8.06 -5.30
C THR A 63 2.75 9.10 -4.83
N ILE A 64 2.41 9.87 -3.79
CA ILE A 64 3.29 10.90 -3.24
C ILE A 64 4.51 10.24 -2.59
N ILE A 65 4.29 9.24 -1.74
CA ILE A 65 5.39 8.55 -1.06
C ILE A 65 6.31 7.83 -2.04
N SER A 66 5.77 7.14 -3.04
CA SER A 66 6.60 6.47 -4.04
C SER A 66 7.42 7.48 -4.87
N ALA A 67 6.85 8.63 -5.24
CA ALA A 67 7.61 9.70 -5.89
C ALA A 67 8.73 10.26 -5.00
N VAL A 68 8.46 10.48 -3.71
CA VAL A 68 9.47 10.94 -2.74
C VAL A 68 10.63 9.94 -2.61
N ILE A 69 10.33 8.64 -2.52
CA ILE A 69 11.34 7.57 -2.45
C ILE A 69 12.22 7.57 -3.71
N ILE A 70 11.61 7.71 -4.90
CA ILE A 70 12.36 7.77 -6.16
C ILE A 70 13.29 8.99 -6.18
N VAL A 71 12.78 10.17 -5.83
CA VAL A 71 13.58 11.40 -5.80
C VAL A 71 14.74 11.27 -4.82
N LEU A 72 14.48 10.79 -3.60
CA LEU A 72 15.51 10.56 -2.59
C LEU A 72 16.58 9.60 -3.08
N TYR A 73 16.19 8.49 -3.71
CA TYR A 73 17.12 7.54 -4.29
C TYR A 73 18.02 8.17 -5.38
N ILE A 74 17.43 8.94 -6.29
CA ILE A 74 18.20 9.66 -7.32
C ILE A 74 19.17 10.66 -6.68
N THR A 75 18.74 11.40 -5.65
CA THR A 75 19.63 12.34 -4.94
C THR A 75 20.78 11.63 -4.23
N MET A 76 20.53 10.47 -3.63
CA MET A 76 21.58 9.66 -2.99
C MET A 76 22.60 9.16 -3.99
N LEU A 77 22.16 8.72 -5.18
CA LEU A 77 23.06 8.35 -6.27
C LEU A 77 23.86 9.54 -6.80
N GLY A 78 23.24 10.71 -6.90
CA GLY A 78 23.88 11.93 -7.38
C GLY A 78 24.95 12.48 -6.42
N VAL A 79 24.70 12.43 -5.11
CA VAL A 79 25.61 12.97 -4.08
C VAL A 79 26.66 11.94 -3.68
N GLY A 80 26.27 10.68 -3.50
CA GLY A 80 27.13 9.63 -2.97
C GLY A 80 27.85 8.78 -4.02
N GLY A 81 27.39 8.81 -5.27
CA GLY A 81 27.86 7.91 -6.32
C GLY A 81 27.35 6.47 -6.17
N VAL A 82 27.76 5.62 -7.11
CA VAL A 82 27.36 4.21 -7.20
C VAL A 82 28.48 3.32 -6.67
N ASN A 83 28.16 2.44 -5.74
CA ASN A 83 29.05 1.36 -5.32
C ASN A 83 29.01 0.24 -6.37
N LYS A 84 30.07 0.09 -7.15
CA LYS A 84 30.18 -0.93 -8.22
C LYS A 84 30.51 -2.33 -7.70
N SER A 85 30.88 -2.45 -6.42
CA SER A 85 31.44 -3.68 -5.84
C SER A 85 30.41 -4.59 -5.18
N ASP A 86 29.18 -4.11 -5.00
CA ASP A 86 28.16 -4.80 -4.19
C ASP A 86 27.01 -5.29 -5.09
N ARG A 87 25.97 -4.47 -5.27
CA ARG A 87 24.79 -4.77 -6.09
C ARG A 87 24.58 -3.74 -7.20
N PHE A 88 23.77 -4.09 -8.20
CA PHE A 88 23.47 -3.19 -9.31
C PHE A 88 22.86 -1.86 -8.82
N LEU A 89 23.53 -0.75 -9.14
CA LEU A 89 23.18 0.60 -8.69
C LEU A 89 23.08 0.76 -7.16
N SER A 90 23.87 0.02 -6.37
CA SER A 90 23.85 0.16 -4.91
C SER A 90 24.45 1.49 -4.44
N VAL A 91 23.82 2.13 -3.47
CA VAL A 91 24.29 3.36 -2.81
C VAL A 91 25.33 2.99 -1.75
N TYR A 92 26.39 3.80 -1.62
CA TYR A 92 27.37 3.60 -0.55
C TYR A 92 26.71 3.68 0.84
N LYS A 93 27.08 2.76 1.74
CA LYS A 93 26.59 2.74 3.14
C LYS A 93 26.83 4.08 3.87
N THR A 94 27.95 4.74 3.61
CA THR A 94 28.28 6.05 4.19
C THR A 94 27.30 7.13 3.74
N THR A 95 26.92 7.14 2.46
CA THR A 95 25.90 8.04 1.93
C THR A 95 24.54 7.74 2.55
N LEU A 96 24.20 6.46 2.67
CA LEU A 96 22.95 6.03 3.31
C LEU A 96 22.89 6.53 4.77
N ASN A 97 24.00 6.46 5.51
CA ASN A 97 24.09 6.97 6.88
C ASN A 97 23.91 8.49 6.93
N ASN A 98 24.57 9.23 6.03
CA ASN A 98 24.50 10.70 5.98
C ASN A 98 23.09 11.22 5.63
N PHE A 99 22.31 10.46 4.86
CA PHE A 99 20.93 10.80 4.53
C PHE A 99 19.92 10.36 5.62
N GLY A 100 20.39 9.81 6.74
CA GLY A 100 19.55 9.41 7.87
C GLY A 100 19.11 7.94 7.82
N GLY A 101 19.96 7.06 7.29
CA GLY A 101 19.82 5.61 7.42
C GLY A 101 19.86 5.20 8.89
N ASN A 102 19.17 4.11 9.23
CA ASN A 102 19.06 3.71 10.62
C ASN A 102 20.40 3.13 11.10
N ASN A 103 20.98 3.74 12.13
CA ASN A 103 22.20 3.27 12.77
C ASN A 103 21.98 3.25 14.28
N PRO A 104 21.96 2.06 14.92
CA PRO A 104 21.61 1.93 16.34
C PRO A 104 22.59 2.67 17.27
N ASN A 105 23.84 2.89 16.85
CA ASN A 105 24.79 3.68 17.63
C ASN A 105 24.45 5.18 17.62
N ASP A 106 24.10 5.73 16.45
CA ASP A 106 23.78 7.16 16.33
C ASP A 106 22.46 7.48 17.04
N VAL A 107 21.49 6.56 17.00
CA VAL A 107 20.23 6.69 17.74
C VAL A 107 20.47 6.65 19.25
N LYS A 108 21.30 5.71 19.73
CA LYS A 108 21.56 5.52 21.17
C LYS A 108 22.42 6.63 21.79
N TYR A 109 23.45 7.09 21.07
CA TYR A 109 24.43 8.03 21.62
C TYR A 109 24.16 9.48 21.23
N ASN A 110 23.58 9.75 20.05
CA ASN A 110 23.33 11.11 19.56
C ASN A 110 21.84 11.52 19.59
N PHE A 111 20.94 10.65 20.10
CA PHE A 111 19.50 10.89 20.19
C PHE A 111 18.84 11.31 18.87
N GLU A 112 19.33 10.77 17.74
CA GLU A 112 18.83 11.08 16.40
C GLU A 112 17.53 10.32 16.06
N ILE A 113 16.47 10.57 16.81
CA ILE A 113 15.16 9.90 16.69
C ILE A 113 14.53 10.09 15.30
N PHE A 114 14.87 11.18 14.60
CA PHE A 114 14.42 11.43 13.23
C PHE A 114 14.82 10.32 12.26
N ARG A 115 15.89 9.56 12.58
CA ARG A 115 16.37 8.44 11.75
C ARG A 115 15.37 7.32 11.59
N TRP A 116 14.49 7.10 12.58
CA TRP A 116 13.43 6.10 12.47
C TRP A 116 12.40 6.43 11.40
N VAL A 117 12.23 7.72 11.09
CA VAL A 117 11.29 8.19 10.06
C VAL A 117 11.99 8.31 8.72
N THR A 118 13.22 8.84 8.68
CA THR A 118 13.96 9.00 7.43
C THR A 118 14.36 7.65 6.84
N SER A 119 14.74 6.67 7.67
CA SER A 119 15.11 5.32 7.20
C SER A 119 13.99 4.57 6.47
N LEU A 120 12.73 4.98 6.66
CA LEU A 120 11.56 4.43 5.96
C LEU A 120 11.55 4.80 4.48
N LEU A 121 12.10 5.96 4.14
CA LEU A 121 12.11 6.50 2.78
C LEU A 121 13.41 6.20 2.04
N LEU A 122 14.45 5.80 2.76
CA LEU A 122 15.76 5.47 2.18
C LEU A 122 15.76 4.05 1.65
N ILE A 123 16.29 3.85 0.45
CA ILE A 123 16.51 2.52 -0.14
C ILE A 123 17.94 2.48 -0.70
N GLY A 124 18.67 1.40 -0.41
CA GLY A 124 20.07 1.26 -0.79
C GLY A 124 20.32 0.65 -2.17
N ASP A 125 19.36 -0.08 -2.74
CA ASP A 125 19.57 -0.85 -3.98
C ASP A 125 18.43 -0.65 -4.98
N PHE A 126 18.75 -0.66 -6.27
CA PHE A 126 17.76 -0.46 -7.34
C PHE A 126 16.67 -1.55 -7.34
N TYR A 127 17.06 -2.81 -7.16
CA TYR A 127 16.12 -3.93 -7.11
C TYR A 127 15.10 -3.78 -5.96
N ASN A 128 15.61 -3.42 -4.78
CA ASN A 128 14.78 -3.17 -3.61
C ASN A 128 13.88 -1.96 -3.82
N LEU A 129 14.33 -0.94 -4.55
CA LEU A 129 13.53 0.23 -4.89
C LEU A 129 12.33 -0.15 -5.76
N VAL A 130 12.56 -0.90 -6.84
CA VAL A 130 11.49 -1.29 -7.76
C VAL A 130 10.43 -2.13 -7.03
N ILE A 131 10.86 -3.10 -6.21
CA ILE A 131 9.95 -3.94 -5.44
C ILE A 131 9.22 -3.13 -4.38
N ALA A 132 9.92 -2.28 -3.63
CA ALA A 132 9.31 -1.45 -2.60
C ALA A 132 8.26 -0.52 -3.19
N ILE A 133 8.54 0.15 -4.31
CA ILE A 133 7.57 1.01 -5.00
C ILE A 133 6.34 0.20 -5.42
N PHE A 134 6.54 -0.95 -6.06
CA PHE A 134 5.44 -1.78 -6.52
C PHE A 134 4.57 -2.26 -5.36
N MET A 135 5.18 -2.71 -4.26
CA MET A 135 4.49 -3.16 -3.06
C MET A 135 3.79 -2.02 -2.32
N ILE A 136 4.43 -0.85 -2.19
CA ILE A 136 3.81 0.34 -1.60
C ILE A 136 2.60 0.75 -2.44
N PHE A 137 2.75 0.77 -3.77
CA PHE A 137 1.67 1.14 -4.67
C PHE A 137 0.47 0.20 -4.52
N ILE A 138 0.67 -1.12 -4.49
CA ILE A 138 -0.41 -2.09 -4.34
C ILE A 138 -1.02 -2.03 -2.93
N CYS A 139 -0.20 -2.21 -1.90
CA CYS A 139 -0.69 -2.37 -0.53
C CYS A 139 -1.32 -1.09 0.00
N TYR A 140 -0.68 0.06 -0.21
CA TYR A 140 -1.20 1.33 0.31
C TYR A 140 -2.33 1.90 -0.54
N SER A 141 -2.42 1.61 -1.83
CA SER A 141 -3.62 1.99 -2.61
C SER A 141 -4.85 1.20 -2.16
N LEU A 142 -4.67 -0.09 -1.83
CA LEU A 142 -5.75 -0.92 -1.24
C LEU A 142 -6.12 -0.44 0.17
N LEU A 143 -5.13 -0.12 1.00
CA LEU A 143 -5.35 0.40 2.35
C LEU A 143 -6.09 1.75 2.31
N GLU A 144 -5.70 2.66 1.41
CA GLU A 144 -6.33 3.97 1.25
C GLU A 144 -7.77 3.86 0.75
N ALA A 145 -8.04 2.90 -0.14
CA ALA A 145 -9.40 2.62 -0.62
C ALA A 145 -10.32 2.03 0.47
N THR A 146 -9.77 1.27 1.42
CA THR A 146 -10.55 0.57 2.46
C THR A 146 -10.76 1.40 3.73
N GLN A 147 -9.71 2.05 4.23
CA GLN A 147 -9.70 2.73 5.54
C GLN A 147 -9.57 4.26 5.45
N GLY A 148 -9.31 4.79 4.26
CA GLY A 148 -9.11 6.22 4.05
C GLY A 148 -7.69 6.70 4.40
N LEU A 149 -7.44 7.98 4.09
CA LEU A 149 -6.10 8.57 4.07
C LEU A 149 -5.47 8.78 5.45
N GLN A 150 -6.26 9.03 6.50
CA GLN A 150 -5.70 9.30 7.83
C GLN A 150 -5.08 8.04 8.44
N LEU A 151 -5.77 6.90 8.32
CA LEU A 151 -5.29 5.64 8.86
C LEU A 151 -4.07 5.12 8.09
N THR A 152 -4.02 5.32 6.77
CA THR A 152 -2.85 4.93 5.97
C THR A 152 -1.58 5.68 6.38
N ILE A 153 -1.68 6.98 6.69
CA ILE A 153 -0.56 7.79 7.17
C ILE A 153 -0.06 7.26 8.52
N ILE A 154 -0.98 7.06 9.47
CA ILE A 154 -0.63 6.55 10.81
C ILE A 154 0.01 5.18 10.69
N LEU A 155 -0.51 4.31 9.82
CA LEU A 155 0.02 2.97 9.63
C LEU A 155 1.38 2.97 8.94
N PHE A 156 1.61 3.88 7.99
CA PHE A 156 2.90 4.04 7.32
C PHE A 156 3.98 4.49 8.31
N PHE A 157 3.74 5.59 9.03
CA PHE A 157 4.74 6.13 9.97
C PHE A 157 4.84 5.30 11.25
N GLY A 158 3.71 4.87 11.82
CA GLY A 158 3.68 4.08 13.05
C GLY A 158 4.20 2.66 12.83
N GLY A 159 3.76 2.01 11.75
CA GLY A 159 4.27 0.68 11.36
C GLY A 159 5.76 0.72 11.04
N GLY A 160 6.18 1.70 10.24
CA GLY A 160 7.59 1.93 9.93
C GLY A 160 8.45 2.18 11.17
N ALA A 161 8.07 3.15 12.01
CA ALA A 161 8.83 3.48 13.22
C ALA A 161 8.89 2.31 14.21
N SER A 162 7.80 1.54 14.34
CA SER A 162 7.79 0.35 15.19
C SER A 162 8.74 -0.74 14.67
N GLY A 163 8.82 -0.91 13.35
CA GLY A 163 9.80 -1.78 12.70
C GLY A 163 11.24 -1.32 12.92
N ALA A 164 11.51 -0.02 12.76
CA ALA A 164 12.83 0.56 13.03
C ALA A 164 13.28 0.36 14.50
N LEU A 165 12.36 0.58 15.45
CA LEU A 165 12.60 0.32 16.87
C LEU A 165 12.91 -1.16 17.14
N PHE A 166 12.13 -2.06 16.53
CA PHE A 166 12.36 -3.49 16.68
C PHE A 166 13.68 -3.92 16.02
N GLY A 167 14.00 -3.35 14.86
CA GLY A 167 15.27 -3.55 14.16
C GLY A 167 16.46 -3.13 15.02
N ASP A 168 16.38 -1.95 15.65
CA ASP A 168 17.41 -1.44 16.56
C ASP A 168 17.60 -2.35 17.78
N LEU A 169 16.50 -2.87 18.35
CA LEU A 169 16.52 -3.81 19.47
C LEU A 169 17.18 -5.16 19.09
N CYS A 170 16.93 -5.65 17.88
CA CYS A 170 17.51 -6.90 17.40
C CYS A 170 18.97 -6.75 16.92
N ASN A 171 19.36 -5.57 16.42
CA ASN A 171 20.68 -5.30 15.86
C ASN A 171 21.63 -4.57 16.80
N LEU A 172 21.38 -4.54 18.13
CA LEU A 172 22.28 -3.91 19.12
C LEU A 172 23.75 -4.36 19.02
N CYS A 173 24.02 -5.54 18.46
CA CYS A 173 25.37 -6.10 18.32
C CYS A 173 25.98 -5.93 16.91
N LYS A 174 25.23 -5.50 15.89
CA LYS A 174 25.73 -5.30 14.52
C LYS A 174 25.67 -3.84 14.12
N GLN A 175 26.83 -3.27 13.77
CA GLN A 175 27.00 -1.87 13.40
C GLN A 175 26.74 -1.61 11.90
N ASP A 176 25.69 -2.21 11.36
CA ASP A 176 25.34 -2.00 9.95
C ASP A 176 24.20 -0.98 9.82
N THR A 177 24.35 -0.02 8.92
CA THR A 177 23.26 0.89 8.53
C THR A 177 22.27 0.13 7.64
N TYR A 178 21.00 0.13 8.00
CA TYR A 178 19.92 -0.52 7.24
C TYR A 178 18.77 0.43 6.90
N SER A 179 17.97 0.00 5.92
CA SER A 179 16.77 0.66 5.43
C SER A 179 15.55 -0.09 5.95
N GLU A 180 14.52 0.66 6.37
CA GLU A 180 13.30 0.13 6.99
C GLU A 180 12.08 0.23 6.08
N ALA A 181 12.29 0.50 4.78
CA ALA A 181 11.22 0.65 3.80
C ALA A 181 10.29 -0.59 3.74
N PHE A 182 10.84 -1.79 3.98
CA PHE A 182 10.06 -3.03 3.99
C PHE A 182 9.24 -3.22 5.28
N ALA A 183 9.64 -2.64 6.41
CA ALA A 183 8.85 -2.72 7.64
C ALA A 183 7.46 -2.10 7.46
N CYS A 184 7.36 -0.98 6.74
CA CYS A 184 6.09 -0.36 6.37
C CYS A 184 5.20 -1.29 5.52
N ILE A 185 5.80 -2.07 4.63
CA ILE A 185 5.07 -3.01 3.76
C ILE A 185 4.52 -4.16 4.60
N TYR A 186 5.34 -4.75 5.48
CA TYR A 186 4.91 -5.83 6.36
C TYR A 186 3.83 -5.38 7.35
N ALA A 187 3.92 -4.16 7.88
CA ALA A 187 2.88 -3.58 8.71
C ALA A 187 1.53 -3.48 7.96
N CYS A 188 1.57 -3.05 6.69
CA CYS A 188 0.37 -2.98 5.86
C CYS A 188 -0.23 -4.36 5.58
N VAL A 189 0.60 -5.35 5.24
CA VAL A 189 0.14 -6.72 4.99
C VAL A 189 -0.46 -7.33 6.25
N GLY A 190 0.20 -7.18 7.41
CA GLY A 190 -0.31 -7.66 8.69
C GLY A 190 -1.66 -7.03 9.05
N PHE A 191 -1.83 -5.73 8.82
CA PHE A 191 -3.09 -5.05 9.04
C PHE A 191 -4.21 -5.54 8.12
N LEU A 192 -3.92 -5.71 6.82
CA LEU A 192 -4.90 -6.25 5.86
C LEU A 192 -5.35 -7.67 6.22
N ILE A 193 -4.43 -8.53 6.70
CA ILE A 193 -4.77 -9.88 7.16
C ILE A 193 -5.62 -9.83 8.43
N GLY A 194 -5.25 -8.98 9.40
CA GLY A 194 -6.00 -8.82 10.64
C GLY A 194 -7.46 -8.41 10.42
N MET A 195 -7.70 -7.48 9.48
CA MET A 195 -9.06 -7.08 9.13
C MET A 195 -9.90 -8.20 8.51
N HIS A 196 -9.28 -9.21 7.90
CA HIS A 196 -10.00 -10.34 7.31
C HIS A 196 -10.45 -11.37 8.37
N GLN A 197 -9.93 -11.31 9.60
CA GLN A 197 -10.33 -12.22 10.68
C GLN A 197 -11.51 -11.71 11.52
N GLU A 198 -11.88 -10.43 11.39
CA GLU A 198 -12.98 -9.82 12.16
C GLU A 198 -14.34 -9.85 11.43
N ILE A 199 -14.44 -10.58 10.30
CA ILE A 199 -15.68 -10.83 9.53
C ILE A 199 -16.01 -12.31 9.60
#